data_AF-A0A8J5J0U9-F1
#
_entry.id   AF-A0A8J5J0U9-F1
#
_cell.length_a   1.000
_cell.length_b   1.000
_cell.length_c   1.000
_cell.angle_alpha   90.00
_cell.angle_beta   90.00
_cell.angle_gamma   90.00
#
_symmetry.space_group_name_H-M   'P 1'
#
loop_
_entity.id
_entity.type
_entity.pdbx_description
1 polymer ?
#
loop_
_entity_poly.entity_id
_entity_poly.type
_entity_poly.pdbx_seq_one_letter_code
_entity_poly.pdbx_strand_id
1 'polypeptide(L)'
;MCETHREYQRSKIKERRATKAPRKFQSTQCRYPPGCRNPRAKKKNGELHWLCDEHRQQQNELQRQRQRREKSRMVAANNTKTKGLHRTEPKGRQRCSKTSAVALVGLQSNRGKPNLVPAAACLAEQFREPTISSERLEKINEQPDHRLGQLAETVIAERERALRQMKVDRQFRQQCAKIWSDKIGSGH
;
A
#
# COMPACT_ATOMS: atom_id res chain seq x y z
N MET A 1 10.90 -25.73 -4.10
CA MET A 1 11.41 -25.43 -2.73
C MET A 1 11.05 -26.61 -1.85
N CYS A 2 12.03 -27.24 -1.21
CA CYS A 2 11.80 -28.35 -0.28
C CYS A 2 11.13 -27.89 1.02
N GLU A 3 10.43 -28.80 1.70
CA GLU A 3 9.75 -28.50 2.97
C GLU A 3 10.74 -28.09 4.07
N THR A 4 11.93 -28.72 4.08
CA THR A 4 13.04 -28.37 4.99
C THR A 4 13.49 -26.90 4.83
N HIS A 5 13.49 -26.36 3.61
CA HIS A 5 13.79 -24.95 3.39
C HIS A 5 12.68 -24.03 3.92
N ARG A 6 11.41 -24.43 3.80
CA ARG A 6 10.29 -23.65 4.36
C ARG A 6 10.36 -23.61 5.89
N GLU A 7 10.67 -24.73 6.52
CA GLU A 7 10.85 -24.82 7.98
C GLU A 7 12.02 -23.97 8.46
N TYR A 8 13.15 -24.04 7.75
CA TYR A 8 14.30 -23.16 8.02
C TYR A 8 13.91 -21.68 7.97
N GLN A 9 13.18 -21.26 6.93
CA GLN A 9 12.70 -19.88 6.80
C GLN A 9 11.73 -19.51 7.94
N ARG A 10 10.80 -20.39 8.30
CA ARG A 10 9.87 -20.19 9.43
C ARG A 10 10.63 -20.01 10.75
N SER A 11 11.62 -20.87 11.01
CA SER A 11 12.48 -20.81 12.19
C SER A 11 13.24 -19.49 12.25
N LYS A 12 13.89 -19.08 11.15
CA LYS A 12 14.61 -17.80 11.07
C LYS A 12 13.70 -16.59 11.21
N ILE A 13 12.45 -16.65 10.74
CA ILE A 13 11.46 -15.59 11.00
C ILE A 13 11.10 -15.55 12.49
N LYS A 14 10.90 -16.70 13.14
CA LYS A 14 10.58 -16.78 14.56
C LYS A 14 11.72 -16.23 15.42
N GLU A 15 12.95 -16.61 15.12
CA GLU A 15 14.17 -16.11 15.77
C GLU A 15 14.27 -14.58 15.65
N ARG A 16 14.14 -14.03 14.43
CA ARG A 16 14.13 -12.57 14.20
C ARG A 16 13.02 -11.82 14.93
N ARG A 17 11.87 -12.47 15.16
CA ARG A 17 10.76 -11.89 15.93
C ARG A 17 11.04 -11.95 17.43
N ALA A 18 11.69 -13.02 17.91
CA ALA A 18 12.05 -13.21 19.31
C ALA A 18 13.15 -12.24 19.77
N THR A 19 14.13 -11.94 18.90
CA THR A 19 15.19 -10.96 19.21
C THR A 19 14.68 -9.52 19.24
N LYS A 20 13.47 -9.26 18.75
CA LYS A 20 12.90 -7.91 18.72
C LYS A 20 12.26 -7.59 20.06
N ALA A 21 12.88 -6.67 20.81
CA ALA A 21 12.37 -6.21 22.10
C ALA A 21 10.90 -5.74 22.00
N PRO A 22 10.08 -6.00 23.03
CA PRO A 22 8.69 -5.54 23.04
C PRO A 22 8.67 -4.01 22.98
N ARG A 23 7.83 -3.49 22.09
CA ARG A 23 7.63 -2.04 21.94
C ARG A 23 6.91 -1.53 23.20
N LYS A 24 7.50 -0.56 23.88
CA LYS A 24 6.85 0.15 24.99
C LYS A 24 5.91 1.20 24.40
N PHE A 25 4.60 1.00 24.56
CA PHE A 25 3.58 1.98 24.19
C PHE A 25 3.04 2.63 25.46
N GLN A 26 2.75 3.94 25.43
CA GLN A 26 2.01 4.57 26.51
C GLN A 26 0.55 4.09 26.50
N SER A 27 -0.12 4.12 27.67
CA SER A 27 -1.50 3.61 27.83
C SER A 27 -2.52 4.31 26.93
N THR A 28 -2.26 5.58 26.61
CA THR A 28 -3.10 6.47 25.78
C THR A 28 -2.75 6.41 24.30
N GLN A 29 -1.62 5.81 23.92
CA GLN A 29 -1.14 5.77 22.55
C GLN A 29 -1.66 4.57 21.77
N CYS A 30 -1.81 4.76 20.46
CA CYS A 30 -2.17 3.73 19.51
C CYS A 30 -1.16 2.57 19.53
N ARG A 31 -1.64 1.33 19.64
CA ARG A 31 -0.81 0.10 19.68
C ARG A 31 -0.42 -0.44 18.30
N TYR A 32 -0.37 0.43 17.28
CA TYR A 32 0.00 0.01 15.92
C TYR A 32 1.49 -0.39 15.87
N PRO A 33 1.87 -1.55 15.27
CA PRO A 33 3.22 -2.13 15.42
C PRO A 33 4.39 -1.24 14.96
N PRO A 34 4.25 -0.38 13.94
CA PRO A 34 5.22 0.65 13.60
C PRO A 34 5.53 1.68 14.70
N GLY A 35 4.70 1.83 15.73
CA GLY A 35 4.91 2.81 16.79
C GLY A 35 4.18 4.12 16.52
N CYS A 36 2.84 4.11 16.53
CA CYS A 36 2.04 5.30 16.27
C CYS A 36 1.97 6.22 17.50
N ARG A 37 2.14 7.52 17.29
CA ARG A 37 2.09 8.56 18.34
C ARG A 37 0.67 9.10 18.60
N ASN A 38 -0.29 8.79 17.73
CA ASN A 38 -1.65 9.29 17.83
C ASN A 38 -2.38 8.65 19.03
N PRO A 39 -3.29 9.37 19.69
CA PRO A 39 -4.07 8.84 20.80
C PRO A 39 -5.01 7.73 20.34
N ARG A 40 -5.37 6.83 21.27
CA ARG A 40 -6.37 5.79 21.06
C ARG A 40 -7.73 6.41 20.74
N ALA A 41 -8.40 5.90 19.72
CA ALA A 41 -9.75 6.33 19.36
C ALA A 41 -10.75 5.93 20.45
N LYS A 42 -11.80 6.72 20.65
CA LYS A 42 -12.90 6.36 21.55
C LYS A 42 -13.99 5.64 20.76
N LYS A 43 -14.43 4.48 21.23
CA LYS A 43 -15.67 3.84 20.74
C LYS A 43 -16.88 4.69 21.17
N LYS A 44 -18.04 4.46 20.54
CA LYS A 44 -19.32 5.08 20.95
C LYS A 44 -19.65 4.81 22.42
N ASN A 45 -19.18 3.69 22.95
CA ASN A 45 -19.38 3.24 24.33
C ASN A 45 -18.41 3.92 25.33
N GLY A 46 -17.57 4.87 24.89
CA GLY A 46 -16.56 5.52 25.72
C GLY A 46 -15.26 4.73 25.91
N GLU A 47 -15.25 3.41 25.64
CA GLU A 47 -14.05 2.57 25.71
C GLU A 47 -13.00 2.95 24.65
N LEU A 48 -11.72 2.94 25.03
CA LEU A 48 -10.61 3.20 24.11
C LEU A 48 -10.38 2.02 23.16
N HIS A 49 -10.45 2.26 21.87
CA HIS A 49 -10.02 1.33 20.84
C HIS A 49 -8.50 1.11 20.91
N TRP A 50 -7.99 -0.06 20.52
CA TRP A 50 -6.54 -0.35 20.54
C TRP A 50 -5.72 0.47 19.53
N LEU A 51 -6.40 0.99 18.50
CA LEU A 51 -5.85 1.86 17.45
C LEU A 51 -6.38 3.30 17.56
N CYS A 52 -5.66 4.25 16.96
CA CYS A 52 -6.17 5.58 16.66
C CYS A 52 -7.18 5.56 15.50
N ASP A 53 -7.85 6.69 15.26
CA ASP A 53 -8.87 6.81 14.22
C ASP A 53 -8.31 6.59 12.82
N GLU A 54 -7.12 7.10 12.54
CA GLU A 54 -6.44 6.93 11.26
C GLU A 54 -6.21 5.45 10.93
N HIS A 55 -5.57 4.70 11.83
CA HIS A 55 -5.31 3.27 11.61
C HIS A 55 -6.59 2.44 11.57
N ARG A 56 -7.62 2.83 12.33
CA ARG A 56 -8.95 2.21 12.27
C ARG A 56 -9.59 2.41 10.89
N GLN A 57 -9.51 3.62 10.34
CA GLN A 57 -10.03 3.93 9.00
C GLN A 57 -9.24 3.20 7.92
N GLN A 58 -7.91 3.15 8.01
CA GLN A 58 -7.06 2.40 7.09
C GLN A 58 -7.42 0.90 7.09
N GLN A 59 -7.61 0.29 8.27
CA GLN A 59 -8.05 -1.10 8.37
C GLN A 59 -9.41 -1.33 7.72
N ASN A 60 -10.38 -0.43 7.95
CA ASN A 60 -11.69 -0.51 7.32
C ASN A 60 -11.58 -0.39 5.79
N GLU A 61 -10.71 0.48 5.29
CA GLU A 61 -10.51 0.63 3.85
C GLU A 61 -9.88 -0.60 3.22
N LEU A 62 -8.85 -1.17 3.85
CA LEU A 62 -8.25 -2.44 3.41
C LEU A 62 -9.26 -3.59 3.43
N GLN A 63 -10.14 -3.63 4.43
CA GLN A 63 -11.23 -4.60 4.49
C GLN A 63 -12.22 -4.41 3.34
N ARG A 64 -12.67 -3.17 3.09
CA ARG A 64 -13.55 -2.84 1.95
C ARG A 64 -12.90 -3.19 0.61
N GLN A 65 -11.60 -2.93 0.47
CA GLN A 65 -10.86 -3.27 -0.75
C GLN A 65 -10.78 -4.79 -0.95
N ARG A 66 -10.50 -5.56 0.10
CA ARG A 66 -10.50 -7.04 0.04
C ARG A 66 -11.87 -7.57 -0.38
N GLN A 67 -12.94 -7.09 0.25
CA GLN A 67 -14.31 -7.50 -0.07
C GLN A 67 -14.68 -7.14 -1.51
N ARG A 68 -14.29 -5.96 -2.01
CA ARG A 68 -14.50 -5.59 -3.41
C ARG A 68 -13.79 -6.55 -4.36
N ARG A 69 -12.53 -6.90 -4.09
CA ARG A 69 -11.77 -7.86 -4.90
C ARG A 69 -12.41 -9.25 -4.90
N GLU A 70 -12.89 -9.71 -3.76
CA GLU A 70 -13.58 -10.99 -3.63
C GLU A 70 -14.91 -11.01 -4.41
N LYS A 71 -15.74 -9.97 -4.25
CA LYS A 71 -16.97 -9.80 -5.03
C LYS A 71 -16.71 -9.78 -6.53
N SER A 72 -15.70 -9.02 -6.99
CA SER A 72 -15.32 -9.00 -8.40
C SER A 72 -14.88 -10.38 -8.93
N ARG A 73 -14.15 -11.16 -8.12
CA ARG A 73 -13.78 -12.54 -8.47
C ARG A 73 -14.99 -13.46 -8.57
N MET A 74 -15.95 -13.35 -7.65
CA MET A 74 -17.20 -14.12 -7.70
C MET A 74 -18.04 -13.76 -8.93
N VAL A 75 -18.17 -12.47 -9.24
CA VAL A 75 -18.89 -12.00 -10.43
C VAL A 75 -18.20 -12.48 -11.72
N ALA A 76 -16.87 -12.43 -11.79
CA ALA A 76 -16.12 -12.96 -12.92
C ALA A 76 -16.32 -14.47 -13.08
N ALA A 77 -16.29 -15.25 -11.99
CA ALA A 77 -16.52 -16.69 -12.00
C ALA A 77 -17.97 -17.06 -12.39
N ASN A 78 -18.95 -16.23 -12.04
CA ASN A 78 -20.34 -16.45 -12.44
C ASN A 78 -20.57 -16.12 -13.93
N ASN A 79 -19.91 -15.08 -14.45
CA ASN A 79 -20.02 -14.68 -15.86
C ASN A 79 -19.34 -15.67 -16.82
N THR A 80 -18.30 -16.40 -16.39
CA THR A 80 -17.73 -17.49 -17.19
C THR A 80 -18.64 -18.72 -17.25
N LYS A 81 -19.50 -18.92 -16.24
CA LYS A 81 -20.45 -20.06 -16.18
C LYS A 81 -21.66 -19.85 -17.09
N THR A 82 -22.10 -18.62 -17.32
CA THR A 82 -23.25 -18.29 -18.17
C THR A 82 -22.94 -18.23 -19.66
N LYS A 83 -21.66 -18.08 -20.05
CA LYS A 83 -21.25 -18.08 -21.46
C LYS A 83 -21.15 -19.47 -22.11
N GLY A 84 -21.44 -20.54 -21.36
CA GLY A 84 -21.46 -21.93 -21.85
C GLY A 84 -22.85 -22.49 -22.20
N LEU A 85 -23.92 -21.72 -22.06
CA LEU A 85 -25.29 -22.19 -22.32
C LEU A 85 -25.97 -21.33 -23.40
N HIS A 86 -25.49 -21.43 -24.64
CA HIS A 86 -26.27 -21.02 -25.80
C HIS A 86 -26.48 -22.25 -26.68
N ARG A 87 -27.55 -22.99 -26.42
CA ARG A 87 -28.16 -23.93 -27.36
C ARG A 87 -29.68 -23.76 -27.26
N THR A 88 -30.23 -23.42 -28.43
CA THR A 88 -31.62 -23.14 -28.88
C THR A 88 -32.78 -23.37 -27.89
N GLU A 89 -33.77 -22.48 -27.79
CA GLU A 89 -34.95 -22.44 -28.68
C GLU A 89 -35.70 -21.09 -28.61
N PRO A 90 -36.33 -20.62 -29.70
CA PRO A 90 -37.20 -19.45 -29.71
C PRO A 90 -38.71 -19.78 -29.70
N LYS A 91 -39.48 -18.82 -29.16
CA LYS A 91 -40.95 -18.60 -29.23
C LYS A 91 -41.85 -19.32 -28.22
N GLY A 92 -42.58 -18.49 -27.45
CA GLY A 92 -43.90 -18.88 -26.93
C GLY A 92 -44.45 -18.00 -25.82
N ARG A 93 -45.20 -16.95 -26.19
CA ARG A 93 -46.28 -16.29 -25.41
C ARG A 93 -45.88 -15.56 -24.11
N GLN A 94 -46.64 -14.63 -23.55
CA GLN A 94 -47.56 -13.59 -24.00
C GLN A 94 -47.82 -12.74 -22.73
N ARG A 95 -47.67 -11.42 -22.85
CA ARG A 95 -48.28 -10.32 -22.08
C ARG A 95 -48.98 -10.64 -20.73
N CYS A 96 -48.62 -9.91 -19.67
CA CYS A 96 -49.63 -9.15 -18.91
C CYS A 96 -49.01 -7.92 -18.20
N SER A 97 -49.47 -6.76 -18.65
CA SER A 97 -49.38 -5.45 -18.01
C SER A 97 -50.23 -5.40 -16.74
N LYS A 98 -49.70 -4.86 -15.64
CA LYS A 98 -50.51 -4.12 -14.66
C LYS A 98 -49.78 -2.86 -14.20
N THR A 99 -50.48 -1.77 -14.45
CA THR A 99 -50.29 -0.38 -14.04
C THR A 99 -49.98 -0.20 -12.55
N SER A 100 -49.16 0.79 -12.22
CA SER A 100 -49.66 1.91 -11.40
C SER A 100 -48.73 3.11 -11.56
N ALA A 101 -49.27 4.17 -12.16
CA ALA A 101 -48.69 5.49 -12.16
C ALA A 101 -48.94 6.13 -10.79
N VAL A 102 -47.90 6.65 -10.17
CA VAL A 102 -48.04 7.70 -9.15
C VAL A 102 -47.16 8.86 -9.60
N ALA A 103 -47.83 9.95 -9.94
CA ALA A 103 -47.25 11.23 -10.25
C ALA A 103 -46.54 11.80 -9.00
N LEU A 104 -45.32 12.30 -9.17
CA LEU A 104 -44.79 13.35 -8.31
C LEU A 104 -44.30 14.49 -9.19
N VAL A 105 -45.12 15.53 -9.14
CA VAL A 105 -44.84 16.92 -9.47
C VAL A 105 -43.52 17.39 -8.85
N GLY A 106 -42.86 18.29 -9.58
CA GLY A 106 -41.49 18.70 -9.34
C GLY A 106 -41.22 19.50 -8.07
N LEU A 107 -39.93 19.68 -7.82
CA LEU A 107 -39.37 20.74 -6.99
C LEU A 107 -38.01 21.13 -7.60
N GLN A 108 -38.00 22.31 -8.22
CA GLN A 108 -36.79 23.06 -8.52
C GLN A 108 -36.18 23.50 -7.19
N SER A 109 -34.85 23.37 -7.04
CA SER A 109 -34.13 24.03 -5.94
C SER A 109 -32.76 24.51 -6.41
N ASN A 110 -32.76 25.80 -6.79
CA ASN A 110 -31.75 26.83 -6.57
C ASN A 110 -30.33 26.37 -6.21
N ARG A 111 -29.45 26.31 -7.23
CA ARG A 111 -28.00 26.47 -7.02
C ARG A 111 -27.64 27.94 -7.23
N GLY A 112 -27.58 28.68 -6.13
CA GLY A 112 -26.99 30.02 -6.09
C GLY A 112 -25.51 29.95 -6.45
N LYS A 113 -25.16 30.55 -7.58
CA LYS A 113 -23.79 30.90 -7.98
C LYS A 113 -23.53 32.33 -7.50
N PRO A 114 -22.48 32.62 -6.70
CA PRO A 114 -22.06 33.99 -6.54
C PRO A 114 -21.31 34.48 -7.78
N ASN A 115 -21.67 35.71 -8.13
CA ASN A 115 -21.32 36.48 -9.31
C ASN A 115 -19.82 36.82 -9.33
N LEU A 116 -19.17 36.63 -10.48
CA LEU A 116 -17.85 37.18 -10.80
C LEU A 116 -18.08 38.36 -11.74
N VAL A 117 -17.73 39.56 -11.30
CA VAL A 117 -17.42 40.70 -12.17
C VAL A 117 -16.30 41.55 -11.55
N PRO A 118 -15.48 42.23 -12.38
CA PRO A 118 -14.11 42.59 -12.05
C PRO A 118 -13.98 44.02 -11.54
N ALA A 119 -13.02 44.26 -10.65
CA ALA A 119 -12.52 45.59 -10.34
C ALA A 119 -11.00 45.59 -10.53
N ALA A 120 -10.59 46.13 -11.67
CA ALA A 120 -9.25 46.62 -11.88
C ALA A 120 -9.00 47.85 -10.99
N ALA A 121 -7.72 48.02 -10.68
CA ALA A 121 -7.03 49.24 -10.28
C ALA A 121 -6.82 49.53 -8.78
N CYS A 122 -5.54 49.83 -8.50
CA CYS A 122 -4.97 50.65 -7.43
C CYS A 122 -4.71 49.95 -6.08
N LEU A 123 -3.46 49.52 -5.83
CA LEU A 123 -2.35 50.37 -5.37
C LEU A 123 -1.06 49.55 -5.26
N ALA A 124 0.00 50.08 -5.86
CA ALA A 124 1.37 49.59 -5.75
C ALA A 124 1.95 49.96 -4.38
N GLU A 125 2.41 48.97 -3.62
CA GLU A 125 3.26 49.18 -2.44
C GLU A 125 4.23 47.99 -2.28
N GLN A 126 5.50 48.29 -2.54
CA GLN A 126 6.69 47.77 -1.85
C GLN A 126 7.03 46.27 -1.93
N PHE A 127 7.62 45.86 -3.05
CA PHE A 127 8.68 44.84 -3.03
C PHE A 127 10.02 45.52 -2.75
N ARG A 128 10.56 45.36 -1.54
CA ARG A 128 12.01 45.53 -1.29
C ARG A 128 12.68 44.19 -1.54
N GLU A 129 13.46 44.12 -2.61
CA GLU A 129 14.41 43.04 -2.85
C GLU A 129 15.47 43.02 -1.72
N PRO A 130 15.70 41.91 -1.03
CA PRO A 130 16.81 41.81 -0.11
C PRO A 130 18.09 41.60 -0.93
N THR A 131 18.97 42.59 -0.94
CA THR A 131 20.32 42.46 -1.48
C THR A 131 21.11 41.48 -0.63
N ILE A 132 21.14 40.22 -1.07
CA ILE A 132 22.04 39.20 -0.53
C ILE A 132 23.46 39.60 -0.96
N SER A 133 24.29 39.98 0.01
CA SER A 133 25.68 40.34 -0.23
C SER A 133 26.48 39.15 -0.79
N SER A 134 27.27 39.43 -1.82
CA SER A 134 28.11 38.50 -2.58
C SER A 134 29.02 37.61 -1.71
N GLU A 135 29.38 38.08 -0.50
CA GLU A 135 30.27 37.36 0.42
C GLU A 135 29.63 36.10 1.03
N ARG A 136 28.30 35.95 1.00
CA ARG A 136 27.62 34.76 1.53
C ARG A 136 27.55 33.60 0.52
N LEU A 137 27.81 33.85 -0.76
CA LEU A 137 27.71 32.83 -1.81
C LEU A 137 28.98 32.00 -1.99
N GLU A 138 30.15 32.47 -1.56
CA GLU A 138 31.41 31.74 -1.78
C GLU A 138 31.67 30.62 -0.76
N LYS A 139 30.93 30.57 0.35
CA LYS A 139 31.06 29.50 1.37
C LYS A 139 30.16 28.28 1.16
N ILE A 140 29.35 28.26 0.10
CA ILE A 140 28.47 27.11 -0.20
C ILE A 140 29.10 26.16 -1.24
N ASN A 141 30.23 26.53 -1.85
CA ASN A 141 30.81 25.84 -3.00
C ASN A 141 32.15 25.15 -2.73
N GLU A 142 32.28 24.40 -1.63
CA GLU A 142 33.48 23.56 -1.43
C GLU A 142 33.23 22.07 -1.29
N GLN A 143 32.00 21.57 -1.34
CA GLN A 143 31.80 20.15 -0.99
C GLN A 143 30.59 19.43 -1.65
N PRO A 144 30.38 19.45 -2.97
CA PRO A 144 29.51 18.48 -3.65
C PRO A 144 30.23 17.17 -4.02
N ASP A 145 31.53 17.21 -4.32
CA ASP A 145 32.25 16.09 -4.95
C ASP A 145 32.57 14.95 -3.96
N HIS A 146 32.91 15.27 -2.70
CA HIS A 146 33.14 14.26 -1.66
C HIS A 146 31.88 13.44 -1.33
N ARG A 147 30.69 14.06 -1.38
CA ARG A 147 29.40 13.41 -1.10
C ARG A 147 29.01 12.46 -2.22
N LEU A 148 29.27 12.85 -3.47
CA LEU A 148 29.07 11.98 -4.63
C LEU A 148 30.00 10.77 -4.58
N GLY A 149 31.27 10.97 -4.20
CA GLY A 149 32.23 9.89 -3.96
C GLY A 149 31.75 8.90 -2.89
N GLN A 150 31.35 9.40 -1.72
CA GLN A 150 30.83 8.56 -0.64
C GLN A 150 29.57 7.78 -1.05
N LEU A 151 28.65 8.40 -1.79
CA LEU A 151 27.46 7.72 -2.30
C LEU A 151 27.83 6.63 -3.32
N ALA A 152 28.74 6.91 -4.24
CA ALA A 152 29.21 5.91 -5.21
C ALA A 152 29.84 4.70 -4.52
N GLU A 153 30.69 4.91 -3.52
CA GLU A 153 31.30 3.83 -2.72
C GLU A 153 30.26 2.97 -2.01
N THR A 154 29.23 3.59 -1.41
CA THR A 154 28.16 2.84 -0.73
C THR A 154 27.37 1.97 -1.71
N VAL A 155 27.04 2.50 -2.89
CA VAL A 155 26.31 1.76 -3.94
C VAL A 155 27.14 0.59 -4.47
N ILE A 156 28.43 0.80 -4.71
CA ILE A 156 29.36 -0.25 -5.13
C ILE A 156 29.44 -1.34 -4.05
N ALA A 157 29.62 -0.96 -2.78
CA ALA A 157 29.70 -1.90 -1.67
C ALA A 157 28.40 -2.71 -1.49
N GLU A 158 27.23 -2.10 -1.68
CA GLU A 158 25.94 -2.80 -1.65
C GLU A 158 25.79 -3.79 -2.80
N ARG A 159 26.20 -3.40 -4.01
CA ARG A 159 26.18 -4.27 -5.18
C ARG A 159 27.13 -5.46 -5.02
N GLU A 160 28.31 -5.24 -4.47
CA GLU A 160 29.24 -6.33 -4.15
C GLU A 160 28.68 -7.29 -3.10
N ARG A 161 28.06 -6.77 -2.04
CA ARG A 161 27.37 -7.61 -1.04
C ARG A 161 26.28 -8.45 -1.68
N ALA A 162 25.50 -7.88 -2.59
CA ALA A 162 24.46 -8.62 -3.32
C ALA A 162 25.06 -9.73 -4.18
N LEU A 163 26.16 -9.47 -4.90
CA LEU A 163 26.85 -10.48 -5.71
C LEU A 163 27.44 -11.61 -4.84
N ARG A 164 28.04 -11.27 -3.69
CA ARG A 164 28.52 -12.27 -2.72
C ARG A 164 27.36 -13.14 -2.22
N GLN A 165 26.22 -12.53 -1.88
CA GLN A 165 25.03 -13.28 -1.46
C GLN A 165 24.51 -14.20 -2.56
N MET A 166 24.42 -13.72 -3.81
CA MET A 166 24.01 -14.55 -4.95
C MET A 166 24.98 -15.72 -5.20
N LYS A 167 26.28 -15.53 -5.02
CA LYS A 167 27.29 -16.59 -5.16
C LYS A 167 27.12 -17.65 -4.07
N VAL A 168 26.92 -17.24 -2.82
CA VAL A 168 26.62 -18.15 -1.70
C VAL A 168 25.33 -18.93 -1.95
N ASP A 169 24.26 -18.25 -2.38
CA ASP A 169 22.99 -18.90 -2.72
C ASP A 169 23.13 -19.90 -3.87
N ARG A 170 23.95 -19.59 -4.89
CA ARG A 170 24.26 -20.51 -5.99
C ARG A 170 25.03 -21.73 -5.51
N GLN A 171 26.06 -21.54 -4.70
CA GLN A 171 26.84 -22.65 -4.11
C GLN A 171 25.96 -23.54 -3.24
N PHE A 172 25.11 -22.94 -2.42
CA PHE A 172 24.15 -23.66 -1.60
C PHE A 172 23.20 -24.52 -2.47
N ARG A 173 22.64 -23.95 -3.55
CA ARG A 173 21.80 -24.71 -4.49
C ARG A 173 22.55 -25.88 -5.14
N GLN A 174 23.81 -25.67 -5.53
CA GLN A 174 24.66 -26.73 -6.09
C GLN A 174 24.95 -27.85 -5.08
N GLN A 175 25.25 -27.49 -3.82
CA GLN A 175 25.46 -28.46 -2.74
C GLN A 175 24.19 -29.26 -2.46
N CYS A 176 23.03 -28.60 -2.39
CA CYS A 176 21.75 -29.29 -2.23
C CYS A 176 21.47 -30.22 -3.41
N ALA A 177 21.76 -29.81 -4.64
CA ALA A 177 21.60 -30.65 -5.82
C ALA A 177 22.50 -31.89 -5.75
N LYS A 178 23.77 -31.73 -5.35
CA LYS A 178 24.71 -32.86 -5.17
C LYS A 178 24.21 -33.85 -4.12
N ILE A 179 23.86 -33.37 -2.92
CA ILE A 179 23.32 -34.22 -1.84
C ILE A 179 22.07 -34.97 -2.30
N TRP A 180 21.21 -34.32 -3.09
CA TRP A 180 20.00 -34.94 -3.60
C TRP A 180 20.30 -36.01 -4.66
N SER A 181 21.24 -35.76 -5.57
CA SER A 181 21.71 -36.77 -6.53
C SER A 181 22.34 -37.97 -5.85
N ASP A 182 23.20 -37.76 -4.85
CA ASP A 182 23.86 -38.84 -4.09
C ASP A 182 22.83 -39.70 -3.34
N LYS A 183 21.79 -39.08 -2.77
CA LYS A 183 20.73 -39.78 -2.04
C LYS A 183 19.78 -40.58 -2.92
N ILE A 184 19.61 -40.18 -4.19
CA ILE A 184 18.81 -40.94 -5.18
C ILE A 184 19.66 -42.04 -5.84
N GLY A 185 20.96 -41.84 -6.01
CA GLY A 185 21.86 -42.80 -6.65
C GLY A 185 22.32 -43.97 -5.77
N SER A 186 22.20 -43.88 -4.44
CA SER A 186 22.66 -44.94 -3.51
C SER A 186 21.60 -46.01 -3.19
N GLY A 187 20.46 -45.99 -3.88
CA GLY A 187 19.34 -46.93 -3.68
C GLY A 187 19.21 -47.98 -4.78
N HIS A 188 20.34 -48.51 -5.27
CA HIS A 188 20.40 -49.65 -6.20
C HIS A 188 21.40 -50.69 -5.68
#